data_AF-A0A523WZ71-F1
#
_entry.id   AF-A0A523WZ71-F1
#
_cell.length_a   1.000
_cell.length_b   1.000
_cell.length_c   1.000
_cell.angle_alpha   90.00
_cell.angle_beta   90.00
_cell.angle_gamma   90.00
#
_symmetry.space_group_name_H-M   'P 1'
#
loop_
_entity.id
_entity.type
_entity.pdbx_description
1 polymer ?
#
loop_
_entity_poly.entity_id
_entity_poly.type
_entity_poly.pdbx_seq_one_letter_code
_entity_poly.pdbx_strand_id
1 'polypeptide(L)'
;MLFHNFATNLSKTRKNFVTNGYISEEALRNISLCLDAANIDLKSMSDSFYRNICGAKVQPVLDNIELYRSLGIWIEVTTLIIPGYNDNSDGLKNIAEFLRKTDASVPWQ
;
A
#
# COMPACT_ATOMS: atom_id res chain seq x y z
N MET A 1 29.11 -6.01 -11.94
CA MET A 1 29.64 -5.56 -10.63
C MET A 1 29.59 -4.04 -10.40
N LEU A 2 29.32 -3.19 -11.40
CA LEU A 2 29.28 -1.72 -11.22
C LEU A 2 27.94 -1.15 -10.72
N PHE A 3 26.82 -1.85 -10.88
CA PHE A 3 25.51 -1.39 -10.38
C PHE A 3 25.31 -1.61 -8.87
N HIS A 4 26.06 -2.52 -8.25
CA HIS A 4 25.96 -2.80 -6.82
C HIS A 4 26.55 -1.67 -5.96
N ASN A 5 27.53 -0.92 -6.49
CA ASN A 5 28.23 0.13 -5.74
C ASN A 5 27.55 1.51 -5.77
N PHE A 6 26.52 1.71 -6.61
CA PHE A 6 25.73 2.95 -6.59
C PHE A 6 24.59 2.90 -5.57
N ALA A 7 24.14 1.71 -5.18
CA ALA A 7 23.06 1.55 -4.20
C ALA A 7 23.55 1.62 -2.74
N THR A 8 24.82 1.31 -2.48
CA THR A 8 25.39 1.19 -1.13
C THR A 8 25.86 2.51 -0.51
N ASN A 9 25.73 3.64 -1.22
CA ASN A 9 26.15 4.97 -0.75
C ASN A 9 25.01 6.01 -0.75
N LEU A 10 23.76 5.56 -0.62
CA LEU A 10 22.63 6.45 -0.34
C LEU A 10 22.56 6.67 1.18
N SER A 11 22.64 7.94 1.56
CA SER A 11 22.53 8.54 2.89
C SER A 11 21.68 7.79 3.94
N LYS A 12 21.98 8.04 5.23
CA LYS A 12 21.21 7.62 6.45
C LYS A 12 19.70 7.95 6.45
N THR A 13 19.14 8.47 5.36
CA THR A 13 17.76 8.91 5.24
C THR A 13 16.86 7.73 4.87
N ARG A 14 15.91 7.41 5.76
CA ARG A 14 14.83 6.47 5.48
C ARG A 14 13.87 7.06 4.43
N LYS A 15 13.51 6.29 3.42
CA LYS A 15 12.59 6.70 2.34
C LYS A 15 11.22 6.07 2.56
N ASN A 16 10.20 6.93 2.62
CA ASN A 16 8.82 6.52 2.76
C ASN A 16 8.01 7.04 1.56
N PHE A 17 7.23 6.18 0.93
CA PHE A 17 6.26 6.59 -0.07
C PHE A 17 4.91 6.86 0.58
N VAL A 18 4.28 7.98 0.25
CA VAL A 18 2.84 8.17 0.45
C VAL A 18 2.18 7.93 -0.89
N THR A 19 1.34 6.90 -0.98
CA THR A 19 0.90 6.35 -2.26
C THR A 19 -0.55 5.89 -2.23
N ASN A 20 -1.21 5.92 -3.40
CA ASN A 20 -2.53 5.32 -3.57
C ASN A 20 -2.49 3.80 -3.80
N GLY A 21 -1.29 3.20 -3.81
CA GLY A 21 -1.08 1.76 -4.00
C GLY A 21 -1.29 1.27 -5.43
N TYR A 22 -1.43 2.16 -6.42
CA TYR A 22 -1.66 1.80 -7.81
C TYR A 22 -0.36 1.87 -8.64
N ILE A 23 0.52 0.90 -8.42
CA ILE A 23 1.82 0.72 -9.09
C ILE A 23 1.85 -0.62 -9.82
N SER A 24 2.64 -0.77 -10.89
CA SER A 24 2.86 -2.10 -11.47
C SER A 24 3.79 -2.94 -10.59
N GLU A 25 3.61 -4.26 -10.59
CA GLU A 25 4.50 -5.19 -9.89
C GLU A 25 5.97 -4.99 -10.32
N GLU A 26 6.22 -4.82 -11.62
CA GLU A 26 7.56 -4.57 -12.16
C GLU A 26 8.19 -3.30 -11.56
N ALA A 27 7.45 -2.19 -11.55
CA ALA A 27 7.94 -0.94 -11.00
C ALA A 27 8.20 -1.04 -9.50
N LEU A 28 7.29 -1.70 -8.75
CA LEU A 28 7.45 -1.92 -7.32
C LEU A 28 8.68 -2.77 -7.00
N ARG A 29 8.91 -3.87 -7.74
CA ARG A 29 10.11 -4.70 -7.57
C ARG A 29 11.39 -3.92 -7.85
N ASN A 30 11.39 -3.08 -8.90
CA ASN A 30 12.56 -2.26 -9.25
C ASN A 30 12.93 -1.24 -8.16
N ILE A 31 11.95 -0.64 -7.48
CA ILE A 31 12.20 0.34 -6.41
C ILE A 31 12.37 -0.29 -5.03
N SER A 32 12.05 -1.59 -4.85
CA SER A 32 12.04 -2.24 -3.54
C SER A 32 13.39 -2.18 -2.81
N LEU A 33 14.49 -2.24 -3.56
CA LEU A 33 15.85 -2.18 -3.01
C LEU A 33 16.23 -0.82 -2.43
N CYS A 34 15.45 0.23 -2.72
CA CYS A 34 15.73 1.59 -2.26
C CYS A 34 14.60 2.20 -1.43
N LEU A 35 13.54 1.45 -1.12
CA LEU A 35 12.37 1.93 -0.38
C LEU A 35 12.27 1.24 0.99
N ASP A 36 12.25 2.03 2.07
CA ASP A 36 12.19 1.49 3.43
C ASP A 36 10.76 1.31 3.94
N ALA A 37 9.84 2.17 3.50
CA ALA A 37 8.46 2.19 3.96
C ALA A 37 7.47 2.70 2.89
N ALA A 38 6.19 2.37 3.06
CA ALA A 38 5.08 2.95 2.32
C ALA A 38 3.85 3.16 3.22
N ASN A 39 3.29 4.35 3.19
CA ASN A 39 1.93 4.65 3.63
C ASN A 39 0.99 4.54 2.42
N ILE A 40 0.08 3.56 2.45
CA ILE A 40 -0.73 3.15 1.30
C ILE A 40 -2.20 3.47 1.57
N ASP A 41 -2.83 4.24 0.68
CA ASP A 41 -4.26 4.50 0.78
C ASP A 41 -5.08 3.28 0.32
N LEU A 42 -5.76 2.62 1.26
CA LEU A 42 -6.85 1.68 0.97
C LEU A 42 -8.17 2.37 1.27
N LYS A 43 -8.80 2.91 0.22
CA LYS A 43 -9.97 3.81 0.36
C LYS A 43 -11.27 3.07 0.62
N SER A 44 -11.39 1.82 0.17
CA SER A 44 -12.57 0.99 0.34
C SER A 44 -12.25 -0.45 -0.06
N MET A 45 -13.02 -1.43 0.44
CA MET A 45 -13.01 -2.79 -0.11
C MET A 45 -13.96 -2.94 -1.31
N SER A 46 -14.71 -1.89 -1.64
CA SER A 46 -15.70 -1.92 -2.71
C SER A 46 -15.08 -1.59 -4.08
N ASP A 47 -15.16 -2.54 -5.02
CA ASP A 47 -14.79 -2.29 -6.41
C ASP A 47 -15.68 -1.22 -7.07
N SER A 48 -16.95 -1.09 -6.65
CA SER A 48 -17.83 -0.03 -7.17
C SER A 48 -17.42 1.35 -6.68
N PHE A 49 -16.94 1.48 -5.44
CA PHE A 49 -16.36 2.74 -4.94
C PHE A 49 -15.14 3.11 -5.79
N TYR A 50 -14.23 2.17 -6.02
CA TYR A 50 -13.02 2.42 -6.82
C TYR A 50 -13.36 2.81 -8.26
N ARG A 51 -14.33 2.16 -8.90
CA ARG A 51 -14.71 2.48 -10.28
C ARG A 51 -15.40 3.84 -10.39
N ASN A 52 -16.35 4.11 -9.49
CA ASN A 52 -17.21 5.30 -9.62
C ASN A 52 -16.57 6.55 -9.04
N ILE A 53 -15.75 6.42 -7.98
CA ILE A 53 -15.15 7.55 -7.26
C ILE A 53 -13.67 7.73 -7.62
N CYS A 54 -12.91 6.64 -7.74
CA CYS A 54 -11.46 6.71 -8.00
C CYS A 54 -11.08 6.54 -9.47
N GLY A 55 -11.97 6.04 -10.33
CA GLY A 55 -11.65 5.68 -11.71
C GLY A 55 -10.67 4.50 -11.84
N ALA A 56 -10.65 3.61 -10.84
CA ALA A 56 -9.69 2.50 -10.75
C ALA A 56 -10.37 1.19 -10.30
N LYS A 57 -9.58 0.15 -10.06
CA LYS A 57 -10.01 -1.11 -9.42
C LYS A 57 -9.33 -1.25 -8.07
N VAL A 58 -10.01 -1.88 -7.12
CA VAL A 58 -9.44 -2.12 -5.77
C VAL A 58 -8.39 -3.23 -5.78
N GLN A 59 -8.59 -4.27 -6.60
CA GLN A 59 -7.73 -5.47 -6.57
C GLN A 59 -6.24 -5.17 -6.75
N PRO A 60 -5.79 -4.33 -7.71
CA PRO A 60 -4.37 -3.98 -7.82
C PRO A 60 -3.78 -3.32 -6.57
N VAL A 61 -4.59 -2.59 -5.79
CA VAL A 61 -4.14 -2.00 -4.52
C VAL A 61 -3.94 -3.06 -3.46
N LEU A 62 -4.86 -4.03 -3.36
CA LEU A 62 -4.75 -5.15 -2.43
C LEU A 62 -3.52 -6.02 -2.75
N ASP A 63 -3.35 -6.37 -4.03
CA ASP A 63 -2.20 -7.15 -4.51
C ASP A 63 -0.87 -6.42 -4.19
N ASN A 64 -0.84 -5.10 -4.39
CA ASN A 64 0.33 -4.30 -4.08
C ASN A 64 0.62 -4.21 -2.58
N ILE A 65 -0.39 -4.11 -1.71
CA ILE A 65 -0.17 -4.12 -0.26
C ILE A 65 0.54 -5.41 0.18
N GLU A 66 0.08 -6.56 -0.31
CA GLU A 66 0.73 -7.85 -0.06
C GLU A 66 2.15 -7.91 -0.65
N LEU A 67 2.32 -7.37 -1.87
CA LEU A 67 3.63 -7.33 -2.53
C LEU A 67 4.63 -6.45 -1.76
N TYR A 68 4.25 -5.24 -1.33
CA TYR A 68 5.07 -4.38 -0.48
C TYR A 68 5.53 -5.13 0.76
N ARG A 69 4.62 -5.81 1.45
CA ARG A 69 4.95 -6.59 2.65
C ARG A 69 5.91 -7.74 2.34
N SER A 70 5.67 -8.48 1.26
CA SER A 70 6.52 -9.62 0.85
C SER A 70 7.93 -9.20 0.43
N LEU A 71 8.09 -7.96 -0.05
CA LEU A 71 9.38 -7.37 -0.41
C LEU A 71 10.15 -6.82 0.81
N GLY A 72 9.60 -6.98 2.02
CA GLY A 72 10.24 -6.53 3.26
C GLY A 72 10.11 -5.02 3.53
N ILE A 73 9.25 -4.33 2.78
CA ILE A 73 8.99 -2.90 2.96
C ILE A 73 8.05 -2.74 4.16
N TRP A 74 8.34 -1.78 5.05
CA TRP A 74 7.41 -1.43 6.13
C TRP A 74 6.15 -0.81 5.54
N ILE A 75 4.98 -1.31 5.90
CA ILE A 75 3.72 -0.74 5.42
C ILE A 75 2.87 -0.20 6.56
N GLU A 76 2.22 0.92 6.26
CA GLU A 76 1.11 1.48 7.01
C GLU A 76 -0.02 1.70 6.00
N VAL A 77 -1.26 1.48 6.44
CA VAL A 77 -2.43 1.70 5.59
C VAL A 77 -3.27 2.84 6.12
N THR A 78 -3.68 3.73 5.22
CA THR A 78 -4.54 4.87 5.54
C THR A 78 -5.90 4.70 4.84
N THR A 79 -6.99 4.93 5.57
CA THR A 79 -8.35 4.95 4.99
C THR A 79 -9.01 6.29 5.26
N LEU A 80 -8.97 7.20 4.27
CA LEU A 80 -9.72 8.46 4.35
C LEU A 80 -11.23 8.18 4.36
N ILE A 81 -11.87 8.43 5.50
CA ILE A 81 -13.31 8.24 5.69
C ILE A 81 -14.09 9.41 5.06
N ILE A 82 -15.03 9.07 4.18
CA ILE A 82 -15.94 9.96 3.48
C ILE A 82 -17.38 9.55 3.87
N PRO A 83 -18.09 10.41 4.63
CA PRO A 83 -19.45 10.11 5.07
C PRO A 83 -20.40 9.77 3.91
N GLY A 84 -21.13 8.66 4.04
CA GLY A 84 -22.06 8.16 3.02
C GLY A 84 -21.43 7.41 1.84
N TYR A 85 -20.10 7.24 1.81
CA TYR A 85 -19.41 6.54 0.72
C TYR A 85 -18.63 5.31 1.20
N ASN A 86 -17.78 5.44 2.23
CA ASN A 86 -16.93 4.35 2.72
C ASN A 86 -16.87 4.26 4.26
N ASP A 87 -17.83 4.88 4.95
CA ASP A 87 -17.93 4.97 6.42
C ASP A 87 -18.78 3.84 7.06
N ASN A 88 -19.28 2.89 6.26
CA ASN A 88 -20.04 1.77 6.79
C ASN A 88 -19.13 0.78 7.54
N SER A 89 -19.62 0.27 8.68
CA SER A 89 -18.86 -0.61 9.58
C SER A 89 -18.39 -1.90 8.92
N ASP A 90 -19.18 -2.46 8.01
CA ASP A 90 -18.84 -3.73 7.35
C ASP A 90 -17.66 -3.57 6.39
N GLY A 91 -17.64 -2.45 5.65
CA GLY A 91 -16.53 -2.07 4.78
C GLY A 91 -15.24 -1.88 5.56
N LEU A 92 -15.30 -1.17 6.69
CA LEU A 92 -14.15 -0.97 7.58
C LEU A 92 -13.68 -2.28 8.22
N LYS A 93 -14.61 -3.13 8.65
CA LYS A 93 -14.29 -4.47 9.17
C LYS A 93 -13.58 -5.32 8.10
N ASN A 94 -14.01 -5.25 6.85
CA ASN A 94 -13.35 -5.97 5.76
C ASN A 94 -11.92 -5.48 5.52
N ILE A 95 -11.65 -4.18 5.64
CA ILE A 95 -10.28 -3.64 5.61
C ILE A 95 -9.47 -4.20 6.77
N ALA A 96 -9.98 -4.12 7.99
CA ALA A 96 -9.30 -4.63 9.18
C ALA A 96 -8.96 -6.13 9.06
N GLU A 97 -9.91 -6.92 8.56
CA GLU A 97 -9.73 -8.36 8.34
C GLU A 97 -8.69 -8.66 7.25
N PHE A 98 -8.67 -7.89 6.17
CA PHE A 98 -7.65 -7.98 5.13
C PHE A 98 -6.26 -7.69 5.73
N LEU A 99 -6.08 -6.55 6.40
CA LEU A 99 -4.81 -6.18 7.00
C LEU A 99 -4.35 -7.20 8.04
N ARG A 100 -5.25 -7.71 8.88
CA ARG A 100 -4.94 -8.77 9.85
C ARG A 100 -4.46 -10.07 9.18
N LYS A 101 -4.99 -10.40 8.00
CA LYS A 101 -4.55 -11.57 7.21
C LYS A 101 -3.19 -11.33 6.57
N THR A 102 -2.95 -10.12 6.08
CA THR A 102 -1.66 -9.72 5.51
C THR A 102 -0.56 -9.73 6.57
N ASP A 103 -0.75 -8.95 7.64
CA ASP A 103 0.06 -8.96 8.86
C ASP A 103 -0.64 -8.12 9.95
N ALA A 104 -0.92 -8.74 11.11
CA ALA A 104 -1.58 -8.07 12.22
C ALA A 104 -0.77 -6.91 12.83
N SER A 105 0.52 -6.75 12.49
CA SER A 105 1.33 -5.61 12.93
C SER A 105 1.22 -4.37 12.05
N VAL A 106 0.49 -4.42 10.93
CA VAL A 106 0.33 -3.27 10.02
C VAL A 106 -0.49 -2.19 10.71
N PRO A 107 0.07 -0.98 10.91
CA PRO A 107 -0.71 0.13 11.44
C PRO A 107 -1.80 0.53 10.44
N TRP A 108 -2.98 0.84 10.96
CA TRP A 108 -4.13 1.31 10.19
C TRP A 108 -4.68 2.60 10.81
N GLN A 109 -4.80 3.65 10.02
CA GLN A 109 -5.25 4.98 10.43
C GLN A 109 -6.24 5.62 9.45
#